data_AF-A0AAV7JJT7-F1
#
_entry.id   AF-A0AAV7JJT7-F1
#
_cell.length_a   1.000
_cell.length_b   1.000
_cell.length_c   1.000
_cell.angle_alpha   90.00
_cell.angle_beta   90.00
_cell.angle_gamma   90.00
#
_symmetry.space_group_name_H-M   'P 1'
#
loop_
_entity.id
_entity.type
_entity.pdbx_description
1 polymer ?
#
loop_
_entity_poly.entity_id
_entity_poly.type
_entity_poly.pdbx_seq_one_letter_code
_entity_poly.pdbx_strand_id
1 'polypeptide(L)'
;MASLWCYLAVLLLLSSLLTLTNQTLSRSDRKKPVPKDSCTPGDPLCDKSADTPVTLDATVIDRNLVREDVKYTDVLRNHKTYSHVHAKIRFVSMETTLVFVTPWNSKGYELALTFSHKFTHISPVWFQLSPSGDISGKHDIKEKWLRKLYKSNPDLKVIPRFLFDGWSADDFDTFYGSEDRMNKMVDGVIHLLTHYKMHGAVLEIWRQMPSEYFYKFMGFLQILSDRFEEKDLYLCMVVPPSNPDPEAIDPAPYNSTHFLATNPLLDSVLIMTYDYPSLIQRPGPSSPLPWIEGCVYELSPNYELRHKILIGVNLFGNEFSRQGHVPLDGNLYLDKLRQLKPAIEWNEQSGEHIIQIDSPTDPRLIVYPSLNSIQTRIRLAERLSVGIGMWELGQGLDYFYDLF
;
A
#
# COMPACT_ATOMS: atom_id res chain seq x y z
N MET A 1 -7.02 -50.96 6.25
CA MET A 1 -6.71 -49.87 5.29
C MET A 1 -7.77 -48.77 5.23
N ALA A 2 -8.58 -48.57 6.29
CA ALA A 2 -9.57 -47.49 6.37
C ALA A 2 -9.25 -46.43 7.46
N SER A 3 -8.22 -46.63 8.28
CA SER A 3 -7.83 -45.69 9.34
C SER A 3 -6.70 -44.72 8.97
N LEU A 4 -6.01 -44.92 7.83
CA LEU A 4 -4.95 -44.03 7.38
C LEU A 4 -5.49 -42.80 6.61
N TRP A 5 -6.69 -42.91 6.03
CA TRP A 5 -7.32 -41.84 5.24
C TRP A 5 -7.99 -40.77 6.12
N CYS A 6 -8.47 -41.12 7.33
CA CYS A 6 -9.04 -40.14 8.25
C CYS A 6 -7.96 -39.23 8.88
N TYR A 7 -6.72 -39.70 9.02
CA TYR A 7 -5.63 -38.86 9.56
C TYR A 7 -5.10 -37.86 8.52
N LEU A 8 -5.08 -38.21 7.23
CA LEU A 8 -4.72 -37.26 6.17
C LEU A 8 -5.76 -36.16 5.98
N ALA A 9 -7.06 -36.48 6.11
CA ALA A 9 -8.12 -35.48 5.99
C ALA A 9 -8.11 -34.46 7.13
N VAL A 10 -7.79 -34.87 8.35
CA VAL A 10 -7.67 -33.96 9.51
C VAL A 10 -6.40 -33.10 9.45
N LEU A 11 -5.30 -33.62 8.91
CA LEU A 11 -4.08 -32.83 8.67
C LEU A 11 -4.23 -31.82 7.52
N LEU A 12 -5.00 -32.15 6.47
CA LEU A 12 -5.31 -31.22 5.39
C LEU A 12 -6.29 -30.11 5.84
N LEU A 13 -7.27 -30.43 6.67
CA LEU A 13 -8.21 -29.44 7.26
C LEU A 13 -7.55 -28.50 8.29
N LEU A 14 -6.43 -28.89 8.91
CA LEU A 14 -5.66 -28.02 9.81
C LEU A 14 -4.66 -27.11 9.07
N SER A 15 -4.37 -27.39 7.79
CA SER A 15 -3.45 -26.56 6.99
C SER A 15 -4.13 -25.39 6.26
N SER A 16 -5.45 -25.41 6.13
CA SER A 16 -6.22 -24.38 5.40
C SER A 16 -6.84 -23.28 6.28
N LEU A 17 -6.57 -23.27 7.60
CA LEU A 17 -7.24 -22.37 8.55
C LEU A 17 -6.39 -21.23 9.13
N LEU A 18 -5.16 -21.01 8.65
CA LEU A 18 -4.29 -19.94 9.17
C LEU A 18 -3.51 -19.22 8.06
N THR A 19 -4.21 -18.43 7.24
CA THR A 19 -3.59 -17.34 6.46
C THR A 19 -4.39 -16.03 6.60
N LEU A 20 -4.92 -15.76 7.80
CA LEU A 20 -5.29 -14.40 8.18
C LEU A 20 -4.02 -13.66 8.60
N THR A 21 -3.31 -13.09 7.62
CA THR A 21 -2.26 -12.11 7.92
C THR A 21 -2.76 -10.72 7.53
N ASN A 22 -3.15 -9.95 8.54
CA ASN A 22 -3.25 -8.49 8.44
C ASN A 22 -1.82 -7.96 8.32
N GLN A 23 -1.29 -7.81 7.11
CA GLN A 23 0.08 -7.33 6.86
C GLN A 23 0.08 -5.89 6.37
N THR A 24 -0.43 -4.97 7.19
CA THR A 24 -0.11 -3.55 7.09
C THR A 24 -0.10 -3.00 8.51
N LEU A 25 0.84 -2.09 8.83
CA LEU A 25 0.89 -1.47 10.16
C LEU A 25 -0.47 -0.87 10.52
N SER A 26 -1.07 -1.45 11.55
CA SER A 26 -2.41 -1.13 12.01
C SER A 26 -2.33 -0.50 13.41
N ARG A 27 -3.46 0.02 13.87
CA ARG A 27 -3.55 0.72 15.17
C ARG A 27 -3.10 -0.13 16.37
N SER A 28 -3.09 -1.47 16.25
CA SER A 28 -2.73 -2.41 17.33
C SER A 28 -1.24 -2.68 17.52
N ASP A 29 -0.36 -2.24 16.61
CA ASP A 29 1.04 -2.73 16.55
C ASP A 29 2.04 -1.90 17.39
N ARG A 30 1.58 -0.98 18.24
CA ARG A 30 2.47 -0.08 19.02
C ARG A 30 3.11 -0.74 20.24
N LYS A 31 4.45 -0.68 20.34
CA LYS A 31 5.21 -0.81 21.61
C LYS A 31 5.68 0.55 22.15
N LYS A 32 5.91 0.59 23.48
CA LYS A 32 6.27 1.75 24.31
C LYS A 32 7.68 2.31 24.00
N PRO A 33 7.98 3.58 24.35
CA PRO A 33 9.25 4.23 24.01
C PRO A 33 10.43 3.64 24.80
N VAL A 34 11.61 3.60 24.16
CA VAL A 34 12.89 3.18 24.76
C VAL A 34 13.67 4.43 25.23
N PRO A 35 14.43 4.37 26.35
CA PRO A 35 15.15 5.54 26.89
C PRO A 35 16.38 5.90 26.05
N LYS A 36 16.72 7.20 26.00
CA LYS A 36 17.94 7.75 25.39
C LYS A 36 19.07 7.83 26.42
N ASP A 37 20.29 7.44 26.03
CA ASP A 37 21.61 7.95 26.47
C ASP A 37 22.69 7.25 25.59
N SER A 38 23.83 7.81 25.16
CA SER A 38 24.61 9.01 25.48
C SER A 38 25.49 9.40 24.26
N CYS A 39 25.75 10.69 24.01
CA CYS A 39 26.56 11.19 22.88
C CYS A 39 27.89 11.82 23.34
N THR A 40 28.93 11.73 22.52
CA THR A 40 30.21 12.46 22.68
C THR A 40 30.46 13.45 21.53
N PRO A 41 31.24 14.54 21.72
CA PRO A 41 31.45 15.58 20.71
C PRO A 41 32.31 15.09 19.53
N GLY A 42 31.81 15.23 18.30
CA GLY A 42 32.48 14.78 17.06
C GLY A 42 31.80 13.58 16.38
N ASP A 43 30.76 13.01 16.99
CA ASP A 43 29.95 11.97 16.37
C ASP A 43 28.95 12.59 15.37
N PRO A 44 28.96 12.20 14.07
CA PRO A 44 27.96 12.66 13.09
C PRO A 44 26.52 12.29 13.47
N LEU A 45 26.33 11.43 14.48
CA LEU A 45 25.04 11.11 15.10
C LEU A 45 24.47 12.20 16.02
N CYS A 46 25.26 13.22 16.39
CA CYS A 46 24.85 14.25 17.35
C CYS A 46 24.84 15.68 16.78
N ASP A 47 24.94 15.82 15.46
CA ASP A 47 24.75 17.10 14.79
C ASP A 47 23.27 17.48 14.75
N LYS A 48 22.84 18.28 15.74
CA LYS A 48 21.48 18.84 15.82
C LYS A 48 21.18 19.81 14.66
N SER A 49 22.14 20.15 13.80
CA SER A 49 21.86 20.88 12.56
C SER A 49 21.14 20.01 11.50
N ALA A 50 21.24 18.67 11.61
CA ALA A 50 20.53 17.71 10.75
C ALA A 50 19.03 17.53 11.09
N ASP A 51 18.52 18.26 12.10
CA ASP A 51 17.09 18.28 12.45
C ASP A 51 16.30 19.39 11.74
N THR A 52 16.97 20.26 10.97
CA THR A 52 16.31 21.27 10.14
C THR A 52 16.30 20.77 8.69
N PRO A 53 15.16 20.71 7.99
CA PRO A 53 15.15 20.42 6.55
C PRO A 53 16.03 21.44 5.84
N VAL A 54 17.16 20.99 5.29
CA VAL A 54 17.99 21.85 4.45
C VAL A 54 17.29 21.93 3.11
N THR A 55 16.74 23.11 2.80
CA THR A 55 16.04 23.30 1.54
C THR A 55 17.07 23.30 0.40
N LEU A 56 16.96 22.34 -0.52
CA LEU A 56 17.78 22.31 -1.72
C LEU A 56 16.93 22.60 -2.96
N ASP A 57 17.52 23.27 -3.94
CA ASP A 57 16.86 23.45 -5.24
C ASP A 57 16.95 22.17 -6.09
N ALA A 58 17.98 21.35 -5.88
CA ALA A 58 18.26 20.12 -6.62
C ALA A 58 17.49 18.90 -6.08
N THR A 59 16.94 18.09 -6.99
CA THR A 59 16.24 16.83 -6.68
C THR A 59 17.21 15.73 -6.24
N VAL A 60 16.71 14.60 -5.74
CA VAL A 60 17.54 13.40 -5.49
C VAL A 60 18.23 12.86 -6.75
N ILE A 61 17.65 13.09 -7.93
CA ILE A 61 18.23 12.68 -9.22
C ILE A 61 19.42 13.59 -9.55
N ASP A 62 19.26 14.91 -9.45
CA ASP A 62 20.34 15.89 -9.67
C ASP A 62 21.52 15.69 -8.71
N ARG A 63 21.22 15.21 -7.50
CA ARG A 63 22.20 14.89 -6.46
C ARG A 63 22.83 13.50 -6.60
N ASN A 64 22.48 12.74 -7.64
CA ASN A 64 22.96 11.38 -7.89
C ASN A 64 22.77 10.42 -6.68
N LEU A 65 21.60 10.50 -6.03
CA LEU A 65 21.24 9.66 -4.88
C LEU A 65 20.43 8.42 -5.28
N VAL A 66 19.97 8.35 -6.52
CA VAL A 66 19.25 7.20 -7.08
C VAL A 66 20.27 6.24 -7.71
N ARG A 67 20.81 5.33 -6.90
CA ARG A 67 21.88 4.40 -7.30
C ARG A 67 21.81 3.08 -6.54
N GLU A 68 22.56 2.09 -7.01
CA GLU A 68 22.66 0.74 -6.42
C GLU A 68 23.71 0.66 -5.30
N ASP A 69 24.75 1.49 -5.35
CA ASP A 69 25.80 1.57 -4.32
C ASP A 69 25.39 2.55 -3.19
N VAL A 70 24.36 2.16 -2.44
CA VAL A 70 23.85 2.97 -1.31
C VAL A 70 24.63 2.67 -0.03
N LYS A 71 25.05 3.72 0.68
CA LYS A 71 25.62 3.60 2.04
C LYS A 71 24.61 4.03 3.08
N TYR A 72 24.61 3.37 4.24
CA TYR A 72 23.73 3.77 5.36
C TYR A 72 23.94 5.23 5.78
N THR A 73 25.17 5.75 5.69
CA THR A 73 25.50 7.15 5.98
C THR A 73 24.87 8.12 4.99
N ASP A 74 24.74 7.74 3.72
CA ASP A 74 24.10 8.57 2.69
C ASP A 74 22.60 8.69 2.97
N VAL A 75 21.96 7.59 3.36
CA VAL A 75 20.54 7.60 3.79
C VAL A 75 20.37 8.48 5.03
N LEU A 76 21.17 8.25 6.08
CA LEU A 76 21.09 9.03 7.31
C LEU A 76 21.31 10.53 7.08
N ARG A 77 22.18 10.91 6.13
CA ARG A 77 22.45 12.31 5.79
C ARG A 77 21.33 12.96 4.97
N ASN A 78 20.69 12.22 4.07
CA ASN A 78 19.81 12.82 3.04
C ASN A 78 18.31 12.56 3.24
N HIS A 79 17.90 11.63 4.11
CA HIS A 79 16.50 11.16 4.18
C HIS A 79 15.43 12.24 4.42
N LYS A 80 15.79 13.37 5.06
CA LYS A 80 14.88 14.51 5.28
C LYS A 80 14.91 15.56 4.17
N THR A 81 15.87 15.46 3.26
CA THR A 81 16.27 16.53 2.34
C THR A 81 15.66 16.30 0.96
N TYR A 82 14.57 16.99 0.66
CA TYR A 82 13.90 17.00 -0.64
C TYR A 82 14.00 18.38 -1.30
N SER A 83 13.67 18.45 -2.59
CA SER A 83 13.66 19.71 -3.32
C SER A 83 12.39 20.51 -3.06
N HIS A 84 12.51 21.69 -2.45
CA HIS A 84 11.35 22.52 -2.15
C HIS A 84 10.78 23.21 -3.40
N VAL A 85 11.66 23.60 -4.34
CA VAL A 85 11.25 24.19 -5.62
C VAL A 85 10.45 23.19 -6.45
N HIS A 86 10.77 21.89 -6.33
CA HIS A 86 10.09 20.82 -7.06
C HIS A 86 9.04 20.07 -6.23
N ALA A 87 8.75 20.49 -4.99
CA ALA A 87 7.79 19.80 -4.12
C ALA A 87 6.37 19.73 -4.73
N LYS A 88 6.03 20.69 -5.60
CA LYS A 88 4.75 20.75 -6.33
C LYS A 88 4.88 20.49 -7.82
N ILE A 89 6.02 19.96 -8.27
CA ILE A 89 6.23 19.57 -9.66
C ILE A 89 6.12 18.05 -9.74
N ARG A 90 5.30 17.56 -10.65
CA ARG A 90 5.13 16.14 -10.91
C ARG A 90 6.11 15.70 -12.00
N PHE A 91 6.79 14.57 -11.78
CA PHE A 91 7.80 14.04 -12.69
C PHE A 91 7.41 12.73 -13.38
N VAL A 92 6.40 12.01 -12.85
CA VAL A 92 5.93 10.76 -13.47
C VAL A 92 4.93 11.02 -14.60
N SER A 93 4.89 10.12 -15.60
CA SER A 93 4.02 10.26 -16.79
C SER A 93 2.71 9.47 -16.72
N MET A 94 2.60 8.53 -15.79
CA MET A 94 1.40 7.69 -15.63
C MET A 94 0.14 8.51 -15.32
N GLU A 95 -1.04 8.02 -15.71
CA GLU A 95 -2.30 8.76 -15.54
C GLU A 95 -2.73 8.85 -14.07
N THR A 96 -2.62 7.74 -13.34
CA THR A 96 -3.03 7.68 -11.94
C THR A 96 -1.85 7.44 -10.99
N THR A 97 -1.72 8.34 -10.02
CA THR A 97 -0.82 8.22 -8.88
C THR A 97 -1.66 8.41 -7.62
N LEU A 98 -1.99 7.29 -6.99
CA LEU A 98 -2.76 7.23 -5.76
C LEU A 98 -1.83 7.09 -4.55
N VAL A 99 -2.13 7.79 -3.46
CA VAL A 99 -1.44 7.59 -2.17
C VAL A 99 -2.41 7.49 -1.01
N PHE A 100 -2.13 6.57 -0.08
CA PHE A 100 -2.89 6.43 1.17
C PHE A 100 -2.35 7.33 2.28
N VAL A 101 -3.26 7.82 3.12
CA VAL A 101 -2.93 8.56 4.35
C VAL A 101 -3.71 7.97 5.51
N THR A 102 -3.02 7.62 6.59
CA THR A 102 -3.62 6.95 7.74
C THR A 102 -3.69 7.84 8.99
N PRO A 103 -4.74 7.73 9.83
CA PRO A 103 -4.84 8.47 11.10
C PRO A 103 -3.67 8.21 12.08
N TRP A 104 -3.08 7.02 12.05
CA TRP A 104 -2.01 6.63 12.98
C TRP A 104 -0.62 7.11 12.58
N ASN A 105 -0.39 7.46 11.30
CA ASN A 105 0.86 8.08 10.83
C ASN A 105 0.61 9.54 10.43
N SER A 106 0.43 10.39 11.45
CA SER A 106 0.01 11.79 11.26
C SER A 106 0.88 12.63 10.30
N LYS A 107 2.17 12.28 10.15
CA LYS A 107 3.09 12.92 9.19
C LYS A 107 2.58 12.86 7.75
N GLY A 108 1.86 11.79 7.38
CA GLY A 108 1.26 11.64 6.05
C GLY A 108 0.33 12.80 5.68
N TYR A 109 -0.41 13.38 6.63
CA TYR A 109 -1.28 14.53 6.35
C TYR A 109 -0.49 15.80 5.98
N GLU A 110 0.69 16.00 6.57
CA GLU A 110 1.56 17.14 6.28
C GLU A 110 2.27 16.96 4.93
N LEU A 111 2.77 15.75 4.66
CA LEU A 111 3.38 15.39 3.39
C LEU A 111 2.38 15.48 2.24
N ALA A 112 1.12 15.09 2.46
CA ALA A 112 0.05 15.23 1.47
C ALA A 112 -0.18 16.70 1.05
N LEU A 113 -0.04 17.65 1.98
CA LEU A 113 -0.14 19.08 1.66
C LEU A 113 1.10 19.59 0.93
N THR A 114 2.28 19.13 1.35
CA THR A 114 3.57 19.54 0.78
C THR A 114 3.70 19.10 -0.67
N PHE A 115 3.33 17.85 -0.94
CA PHE A 115 3.51 17.16 -2.22
C PHE A 115 2.20 17.00 -3.00
N SER A 116 1.18 17.82 -2.73
CA SER A 116 -0.19 17.64 -3.23
C SER A 116 -0.32 17.61 -4.77
N HIS A 117 0.67 18.13 -5.50
CA HIS A 117 0.68 18.17 -6.97
C HIS A 117 1.39 16.97 -7.59
N LYS A 118 2.07 16.14 -6.79
CA LYS A 118 2.73 14.91 -7.27
C LYS A 118 1.75 13.74 -7.44
N PHE A 119 0.59 13.85 -6.80
CA PHE A 119 -0.43 12.80 -6.78
C PHE A 119 -1.68 13.26 -7.54
N THR A 120 -2.37 12.31 -8.18
CA THR A 120 -3.68 12.57 -8.78
C THR A 120 -4.82 12.20 -7.83
N HIS A 121 -4.57 11.22 -6.95
CA HIS A 121 -5.52 10.79 -5.94
C HIS A 121 -4.88 10.69 -4.55
N ILE A 122 -5.65 11.05 -3.52
CA ILE A 122 -5.32 10.75 -2.11
C ILE A 122 -6.47 9.96 -1.50
N SER A 123 -6.15 8.82 -0.89
CA SER A 123 -7.11 8.00 -0.17
C SER A 123 -6.87 8.05 1.34
N PRO A 124 -7.62 8.87 2.09
CA PRO A 124 -7.59 8.79 3.53
C PRO A 124 -8.25 7.50 4.04
N VAL A 125 -7.59 6.83 4.99
CA VAL A 125 -8.05 5.57 5.58
C VAL A 125 -8.88 5.85 6.84
N TRP A 126 -10.17 6.15 6.64
CA TRP A 126 -11.08 6.51 7.74
C TRP A 126 -12.19 5.49 7.96
N PHE A 127 -12.80 4.99 6.90
CA PHE A 127 -14.14 4.41 7.00
C PHE A 127 -14.14 2.88 7.01
N GLN A 128 -15.04 2.32 7.80
CA GLN A 128 -15.44 0.92 7.73
C GLN A 128 -16.95 0.83 7.49
N LEU A 129 -17.36 -0.16 6.72
CA LEU A 129 -18.74 -0.50 6.41
C LEU A 129 -19.13 -1.73 7.22
N SER A 130 -20.17 -1.59 8.04
CA SER A 130 -20.71 -2.70 8.82
C SER A 130 -21.83 -3.43 8.06
N PRO A 131 -22.15 -4.68 8.47
CA PRO A 131 -23.32 -5.41 7.97
C PRO A 131 -24.67 -4.69 8.11
N SER A 132 -24.80 -3.79 9.10
CA SER A 132 -26.01 -2.98 9.30
C SER A 132 -26.19 -1.86 8.26
N GLY A 133 -25.18 -1.64 7.41
CA GLY A 133 -25.12 -0.53 6.45
C GLY A 133 -24.65 0.79 7.07
N ASP A 134 -24.09 0.74 8.28
CA ASP A 134 -23.56 1.93 8.96
C ASP A 134 -22.11 2.18 8.54
N ILE A 135 -21.74 3.46 8.47
CA ILE A 135 -20.37 3.91 8.19
C ILE A 135 -19.74 4.41 9.49
N SER A 136 -18.75 3.69 9.99
CA SER A 136 -17.93 4.10 11.14
C SER A 136 -16.73 4.96 10.68
N GLY A 137 -15.95 5.49 11.63
CA GLY A 137 -14.74 6.29 11.32
C GLY A 137 -14.99 7.76 10.95
N LYS A 138 -16.25 8.23 10.94
CA LYS A 138 -16.60 9.64 10.66
C LYS A 138 -15.91 10.67 11.58
N HIS A 139 -15.50 10.25 12.77
CA HIS A 139 -14.76 11.10 13.72
C HIS A 139 -13.31 11.40 13.30
N ASP A 140 -12.74 10.61 12.38
CA ASP A 140 -11.39 10.81 11.86
C ASP A 140 -11.32 11.85 10.73
N ILE A 141 -12.47 12.30 10.22
CA ILE A 141 -12.55 13.28 9.13
C ILE A 141 -11.89 14.59 9.55
N LYS A 142 -10.84 14.98 8.81
CA LYS A 142 -10.12 16.23 9.03
C LYS A 142 -10.57 17.30 8.04
N GLU A 143 -11.73 17.91 8.27
CA GLU A 143 -12.26 18.93 7.34
C GLU A 143 -11.30 20.11 7.08
N LYS A 144 -10.60 20.58 8.12
CA LYS A 144 -9.60 21.65 7.97
C LYS A 144 -8.46 21.24 7.03
N TRP A 145 -8.09 19.95 7.05
CA TRP A 145 -7.07 19.41 6.16
C TRP A 145 -7.60 19.27 4.73
N LEU A 146 -8.83 18.78 4.54
CA LEU A 146 -9.49 18.74 3.22
C LEU A 146 -9.54 20.13 2.57
N ARG A 147 -9.96 21.16 3.33
CA ARG A 147 -9.98 22.55 2.84
C ARG A 147 -8.59 23.05 2.43
N LYS A 148 -7.54 22.67 3.14
CA LYS A 148 -6.15 23.03 2.79
C LYS A 148 -5.67 22.28 1.55
N LEU A 149 -6.02 21.00 1.40
CA LEU A 149 -5.68 20.20 0.22
C LEU A 149 -6.31 20.81 -1.03
N TYR A 150 -7.62 21.04 -1.03
CA TYR A 150 -8.32 21.62 -2.19
C TYR A 150 -7.84 23.02 -2.54
N LYS A 151 -7.43 23.80 -1.53
CA LYS A 151 -6.77 25.10 -1.79
C LYS A 151 -5.38 24.92 -2.40
N SER A 152 -4.65 23.87 -2.02
CA SER A 152 -3.30 23.61 -2.53
C SER A 152 -3.32 23.06 -3.95
N ASN A 153 -4.20 22.10 -4.25
CA ASN A 153 -4.40 21.48 -5.55
C ASN A 153 -5.92 21.23 -5.76
N PRO A 154 -6.61 22.09 -6.54
CA PRO A 154 -8.04 21.92 -6.84
C PRO A 154 -8.36 20.67 -7.67
N ASP A 155 -7.41 20.17 -8.46
CA ASP A 155 -7.60 19.02 -9.35
C ASP A 155 -7.37 17.68 -8.63
N LEU A 156 -6.94 17.72 -7.36
CA LEU A 156 -6.66 16.53 -6.57
C LEU A 156 -7.94 15.81 -6.15
N LYS A 157 -8.06 14.54 -6.56
CA LYS A 157 -9.19 13.69 -6.18
C LYS A 157 -8.97 13.05 -4.80
N VAL A 158 -9.82 13.40 -3.85
CA VAL A 158 -9.85 12.74 -2.52
C VAL A 158 -10.84 11.58 -2.55
N ILE A 159 -10.33 10.34 -2.46
CA ILE A 159 -11.10 9.10 -2.60
C ILE A 159 -10.91 8.20 -1.37
N PRO A 160 -11.59 8.46 -0.24
CA PRO A 160 -11.42 7.69 1.00
C PRO A 160 -11.60 6.18 0.80
N ARG A 161 -10.87 5.40 1.62
CA ARG A 161 -11.01 3.95 1.67
C ARG A 161 -12.22 3.55 2.52
N PHE A 162 -13.03 2.63 2.00
CA PHE A 162 -14.12 1.97 2.71
C PHE A 162 -13.83 0.47 2.83
N LEU A 163 -13.58 0.03 4.06
CA LEU A 163 -13.30 -1.38 4.37
C LEU A 163 -14.57 -2.09 4.82
N PHE A 164 -14.87 -3.25 4.24
CA PHE A 164 -15.83 -4.19 4.81
C PHE A 164 -15.16 -4.91 5.99
N ASP A 165 -15.49 -4.52 7.22
CA ASP A 165 -14.79 -5.02 8.41
C ASP A 165 -15.72 -5.84 9.31
N GLY A 166 -15.23 -6.99 9.78
CA GLY A 166 -15.96 -7.86 10.72
C GLY A 166 -17.20 -8.56 10.15
N TRP A 167 -17.25 -8.83 8.85
CA TRP A 167 -18.38 -9.50 8.21
C TRP A 167 -18.31 -11.02 8.38
N SER A 168 -19.43 -11.63 8.74
CA SER A 168 -19.64 -13.09 8.69
C SER A 168 -20.28 -13.53 7.37
N ALA A 169 -20.34 -14.86 7.13
CA ALA A 169 -21.07 -15.40 5.99
C ALA A 169 -22.57 -15.04 6.03
N ASP A 170 -23.19 -15.13 7.21
CA ASP A 170 -24.60 -14.76 7.42
C ASP A 170 -24.86 -13.28 7.12
N ASP A 171 -23.89 -12.41 7.43
CA ASP A 171 -23.95 -10.98 7.09
C ASP A 171 -23.95 -10.76 5.58
N PHE A 172 -23.08 -11.46 4.85
CA PHE A 172 -23.06 -11.40 3.39
C PHE A 172 -24.34 -11.96 2.77
N ASP A 173 -24.87 -13.06 3.27
CA ASP A 173 -26.14 -13.60 2.79
C ASP A 173 -27.30 -12.63 3.03
N THR A 174 -27.34 -12.03 4.21
CA THR A 174 -28.37 -11.03 4.55
C THR A 174 -28.25 -9.78 3.69
N PHE A 175 -27.03 -9.30 3.45
CA PHE A 175 -26.76 -8.09 2.67
C PHE A 175 -27.11 -8.30 1.20
N TYR A 176 -26.56 -9.35 0.57
CA TYR A 176 -26.81 -9.65 -0.83
C TYR A 176 -28.22 -10.18 -1.10
N GLY A 177 -28.92 -10.70 -0.07
CA GLY A 177 -30.32 -11.09 -0.14
C GLY A 177 -31.32 -9.92 -0.11
N SER A 178 -30.86 -8.67 0.04
CA SER A 178 -31.73 -7.51 0.17
C SER A 178 -31.20 -6.31 -0.63
N GLU A 179 -31.86 -6.03 -1.76
CA GLU A 179 -31.55 -4.85 -2.58
C GLU A 179 -31.73 -3.54 -1.81
N ASP A 180 -32.71 -3.46 -0.91
CA ASP A 180 -32.90 -2.31 -0.01
C ASP A 180 -31.67 -2.06 0.89
N ARG A 181 -31.02 -3.11 1.38
CA ARG A 181 -29.80 -2.98 2.20
C ARG A 181 -28.62 -2.50 1.37
N MET A 182 -28.45 -3.06 0.16
CA MET A 182 -27.43 -2.61 -0.78
C MET A 182 -27.62 -1.13 -1.13
N ASN A 183 -28.82 -0.73 -1.53
CA ASN A 183 -29.16 0.66 -1.85
C ASN A 183 -28.93 1.59 -0.66
N LYS A 184 -29.37 1.20 0.55
CA LYS A 184 -29.16 2.02 1.76
C LYS A 184 -27.67 2.25 2.04
N MET A 185 -26.81 1.24 1.85
CA MET A 185 -25.37 1.40 2.00
C MET A 185 -24.80 2.35 0.95
N VAL A 186 -25.16 2.15 -0.32
CA VAL A 186 -24.71 3.00 -1.44
C VAL A 186 -25.13 4.46 -1.21
N ASP A 187 -26.38 4.69 -0.79
CA ASP A 187 -26.89 6.02 -0.45
C ASP A 187 -26.10 6.66 0.70
N GLY A 188 -25.77 5.88 1.73
CA GLY A 188 -24.96 6.33 2.85
C GLY A 188 -23.56 6.77 2.41
N VAL A 189 -22.92 5.99 1.53
CA VAL A 189 -21.60 6.31 0.96
C VAL A 189 -21.68 7.58 0.11
N ILE A 190 -22.63 7.67 -0.81
CA ILE A 190 -22.80 8.85 -1.69
C ILE A 190 -23.11 10.10 -0.87
N HIS A 191 -24.00 9.99 0.14
CA HIS A 191 -24.30 11.10 1.02
C HIS A 191 -23.05 11.61 1.76
N LEU A 192 -22.22 10.69 2.26
CA LEU A 192 -20.97 11.04 2.93
C LEU A 192 -20.00 11.74 1.98
N LEU A 193 -19.77 11.17 0.79
CA LEU A 193 -18.84 11.71 -0.19
C LEU A 193 -19.28 13.10 -0.66
N THR A 194 -20.55 13.27 -1.01
CA THR A 194 -21.10 14.56 -1.46
C THR A 194 -21.09 15.61 -0.37
N HIS A 195 -21.44 15.26 0.88
CA HIS A 195 -21.43 16.18 2.01
C HIS A 195 -20.04 16.78 2.26
N TYR A 196 -19.00 15.95 2.21
CA TYR A 196 -17.61 16.39 2.44
C TYR A 196 -16.86 16.77 1.15
N LYS A 197 -17.55 16.80 0.01
CA LYS A 197 -16.98 17.12 -1.32
C LYS A 197 -15.77 16.23 -1.64
N MET A 198 -15.91 14.94 -1.39
CA MET A 198 -14.94 13.91 -1.78
C MET A 198 -15.30 13.39 -3.18
N HIS A 199 -14.32 12.88 -3.90
CA HIS A 199 -14.38 12.66 -5.35
C HIS A 199 -14.60 11.20 -5.73
N GLY A 200 -14.91 10.33 -4.77
CA GLY A 200 -15.01 8.90 -5.01
C GLY A 200 -14.62 8.05 -3.81
N ALA A 201 -14.36 6.77 -4.05
CA ALA A 201 -14.05 5.79 -3.03
C ALA A 201 -12.99 4.79 -3.50
N VAL A 202 -12.21 4.31 -2.53
CA VAL A 202 -11.46 3.06 -2.65
C VAL A 202 -12.21 1.98 -1.89
N LEU A 203 -12.73 0.97 -2.60
CA LEU A 203 -13.47 -0.15 -2.03
C LEU A 203 -12.52 -1.28 -1.65
N GLU A 204 -12.58 -1.73 -0.40
CA GLU A 204 -11.83 -2.90 0.08
C GLU A 204 -12.79 -3.94 0.66
N ILE A 205 -13.13 -4.92 -0.18
CA ILE A 205 -14.05 -6.01 0.14
C ILE A 205 -13.51 -7.38 -0.27
N TRP A 206 -12.62 -7.43 -1.28
CA TRP A 206 -12.24 -8.69 -1.93
C TRP A 206 -11.71 -9.76 -0.97
N ARG A 207 -10.78 -9.39 -0.07
CA ARG A 207 -10.22 -10.34 0.91
C ARG A 207 -11.21 -10.76 2.00
N GLN A 208 -12.26 -9.98 2.20
CA GLN A 208 -13.24 -10.14 3.27
C GLN A 208 -14.39 -11.03 2.83
N MET A 209 -14.57 -11.15 1.52
CA MET A 209 -15.67 -11.86 0.89
C MET A 209 -15.25 -13.27 0.47
N PRO A 210 -15.98 -14.32 0.88
CA PRO A 210 -15.79 -15.67 0.35
C PRO A 210 -16.05 -15.73 -1.17
N SER A 211 -15.32 -16.57 -1.88
CA SER A 211 -15.31 -16.57 -3.36
C SER A 211 -16.66 -16.94 -3.98
N GLU A 212 -17.50 -17.72 -3.28
CA GLU A 212 -18.84 -18.10 -3.70
C GLU A 212 -19.82 -16.91 -3.83
N TYR A 213 -19.52 -15.78 -3.19
CA TYR A 213 -20.34 -14.56 -3.29
C TYR A 213 -20.03 -13.72 -4.52
N PHE A 214 -19.08 -14.09 -5.37
CA PHE A 214 -18.63 -13.27 -6.49
C PHE A 214 -19.77 -12.78 -7.40
N TYR A 215 -20.73 -13.63 -7.78
CA TYR A 215 -21.86 -13.21 -8.61
C TYR A 215 -22.81 -12.22 -7.91
N LYS A 216 -23.04 -12.42 -6.61
CA LYS A 216 -23.84 -11.49 -5.79
C LYS A 216 -23.11 -10.14 -5.65
N PHE A 217 -21.80 -10.19 -5.47
CA PHE A 217 -20.93 -9.01 -5.45
C PHE A 217 -20.97 -8.24 -6.77
N MET A 218 -20.98 -8.90 -7.92
CA MET A 218 -21.12 -8.22 -9.20
C MET A 218 -22.43 -7.41 -9.29
N GLY A 219 -23.53 -7.94 -8.76
CA GLY A 219 -24.79 -7.21 -8.67
C GLY A 219 -24.69 -5.96 -7.78
N PHE A 220 -24.07 -6.08 -6.61
CA PHE A 220 -23.80 -4.93 -5.74
C PHE A 220 -22.87 -3.91 -6.40
N LEU A 221 -21.80 -4.36 -7.05
CA LEU A 221 -20.83 -3.51 -7.71
C LEU A 221 -21.47 -2.74 -8.87
N GLN A 222 -22.41 -3.35 -9.60
CA GLN A 222 -23.19 -2.66 -10.63
C GLN A 222 -24.00 -1.50 -10.02
N ILE A 223 -24.77 -1.76 -8.96
CA ILE A 223 -25.54 -0.71 -8.26
C ILE A 223 -24.62 0.42 -7.79
N LEU A 224 -23.47 0.08 -7.21
CA LEU A 224 -22.50 1.06 -6.74
C LEU A 224 -21.94 1.88 -7.92
N SER A 225 -21.57 1.23 -9.01
CA SER A 225 -20.99 1.84 -10.21
C SER A 225 -21.95 2.82 -10.87
N ASP A 226 -23.20 2.39 -11.15
CA ASP A 226 -24.22 3.24 -11.77
C ASP A 226 -24.45 4.51 -10.95
N ARG A 227 -24.56 4.36 -9.62
CA ARG A 227 -24.81 5.48 -8.71
C ARG A 227 -23.59 6.39 -8.54
N PHE A 228 -22.38 5.87 -8.73
CA PHE A 228 -21.15 6.66 -8.75
C PHE A 228 -21.03 7.45 -10.05
N GLU A 229 -21.33 6.84 -11.20
CA GLU A 229 -21.35 7.48 -12.52
C GLU A 229 -22.35 8.64 -12.55
N GLU A 230 -23.57 8.45 -12.03
CA GLU A 230 -24.59 9.50 -11.88
C GLU A 230 -24.12 10.74 -11.10
N LYS A 231 -23.10 10.57 -10.26
CA LYS A 231 -22.56 11.62 -9.38
C LYS A 231 -21.16 12.07 -9.76
N ASP A 232 -20.62 11.59 -10.88
CA ASP A 232 -19.24 11.86 -11.32
C ASP A 232 -18.22 11.52 -10.21
N LEU A 233 -18.42 10.38 -9.55
CA LEU A 233 -17.57 9.87 -8.47
C LEU A 233 -16.67 8.75 -8.98
N TYR A 234 -15.40 8.80 -8.60
CA TYR A 234 -14.40 7.79 -8.94
C TYR A 234 -14.54 6.52 -8.08
N LEU A 235 -14.47 5.34 -8.67
CA LEU A 235 -14.54 4.06 -7.98
C LEU A 235 -13.27 3.24 -8.26
N CYS A 236 -12.43 3.12 -7.23
CA CYS A 236 -11.29 2.22 -7.22
C CYS A 236 -11.59 0.99 -6.37
N MET A 237 -11.11 -0.19 -6.75
CA MET A 237 -11.14 -1.38 -5.89
C MET A 237 -9.73 -1.85 -5.54
N VAL A 238 -9.52 -2.26 -4.28
CA VAL A 238 -8.27 -2.90 -3.84
C VAL A 238 -8.42 -4.41 -3.95
N VAL A 239 -7.42 -5.06 -4.55
CA VAL A 239 -7.40 -6.51 -4.76
C VAL A 239 -6.07 -7.12 -4.31
N PRO A 240 -6.07 -8.39 -3.86
CA PRO A 240 -4.83 -9.12 -3.65
C PRO A 240 -4.04 -9.25 -4.97
N PRO A 241 -2.72 -9.47 -4.88
CA PRO A 241 -1.91 -9.77 -6.06
C PRO A 241 -2.39 -11.05 -6.73
N SER A 242 -2.41 -11.03 -8.07
CA SER A 242 -2.59 -12.25 -8.86
C SER A 242 -1.40 -13.17 -8.66
N ASN A 243 -1.61 -14.47 -8.86
CA ASN A 243 -0.54 -15.46 -8.84
C ASN A 243 -0.06 -15.68 -10.27
N PRO A 244 1.13 -15.17 -10.67
CA PRO A 244 1.63 -15.33 -12.02
C PRO A 244 2.25 -16.72 -12.27
N ASP A 245 2.28 -17.60 -11.26
CA ASP A 245 2.78 -18.96 -11.40
C ASP A 245 1.71 -19.84 -12.09
N PRO A 246 1.95 -20.27 -13.35
CA PRO A 246 1.00 -21.12 -14.08
C PRO A 246 0.91 -22.54 -13.51
N GLU A 247 1.86 -22.96 -12.66
CA GLU A 247 1.86 -24.25 -11.98
C GLU A 247 1.27 -24.19 -10.56
N ALA A 248 0.77 -23.02 -10.14
CA ALA A 248 0.12 -22.87 -8.85
C ALA A 248 -1.09 -23.81 -8.73
N ILE A 249 -1.09 -24.60 -7.65
CA ILE A 249 -2.16 -25.58 -7.36
C ILE A 249 -3.50 -24.87 -7.13
N ASP A 250 -3.47 -23.67 -6.54
CA ASP A 250 -4.66 -22.84 -6.30
C ASP A 250 -4.71 -21.64 -7.26
N PRO A 251 -5.85 -21.38 -7.92
CA PRO A 251 -6.01 -20.20 -8.74
C PRO A 251 -5.84 -18.93 -7.90
N ALA A 252 -5.26 -17.89 -8.50
CA ALA A 252 -5.08 -16.62 -7.84
C ALA A 252 -6.42 -16.08 -7.29
N PRO A 253 -6.45 -15.54 -6.04
CA PRO A 253 -7.68 -15.03 -5.45
C PRO A 253 -8.36 -13.95 -6.31
N TYR A 254 -7.59 -13.16 -7.05
CA TYR A 254 -8.05 -12.24 -8.08
C TYR A 254 -7.23 -12.49 -9.37
N ASN A 255 -7.89 -12.72 -10.51
CA ASN A 255 -7.28 -13.16 -11.77
C ASN A 255 -7.91 -12.44 -12.98
N SER A 256 -7.46 -12.76 -14.19
CA SER A 256 -7.98 -12.18 -15.45
C SER A 256 -9.50 -12.26 -15.60
N THR A 257 -10.13 -13.36 -15.20
CA THR A 257 -11.60 -13.52 -15.29
C THR A 257 -12.31 -12.53 -14.37
N HIS A 258 -11.83 -12.39 -13.13
CA HIS A 258 -12.37 -11.41 -12.19
C HIS A 258 -12.11 -9.97 -12.65
N PHE A 259 -10.93 -9.69 -13.22
CA PHE A 259 -10.59 -8.38 -13.76
C PHE A 259 -11.49 -8.00 -14.93
N LEU A 260 -11.66 -8.86 -15.93
CA LEU A 260 -12.53 -8.59 -17.07
C LEU A 260 -13.99 -8.37 -16.66
N ALA A 261 -14.47 -9.07 -15.63
CA ALA A 261 -15.82 -8.88 -15.11
C ALA A 261 -15.99 -7.55 -14.36
N THR A 262 -15.02 -7.15 -13.53
CA THR A 262 -15.11 -5.96 -12.65
C THR A 262 -14.67 -4.66 -13.33
N ASN A 263 -13.75 -4.73 -14.29
CA ASN A 263 -13.16 -3.58 -14.97
C ASN A 263 -14.16 -2.63 -15.67
N PRO A 264 -15.27 -3.08 -16.27
CA PRO A 264 -16.28 -2.17 -16.82
C PRO A 264 -16.97 -1.30 -15.76
N LEU A 265 -16.97 -1.74 -14.48
CA LEU A 265 -17.69 -1.10 -13.38
C LEU A 265 -16.80 -0.23 -12.49
N LEU A 266 -15.49 -0.19 -12.80
CA LEU A 266 -14.47 0.47 -12.00
C LEU A 266 -13.67 1.44 -12.87
N ASP A 267 -13.25 2.56 -12.28
CA ASP A 267 -12.26 3.44 -12.89
C ASP A 267 -10.86 2.83 -12.81
N SER A 268 -10.54 2.19 -11.67
CA SER A 268 -9.27 1.48 -11.51
C SER A 268 -9.31 0.33 -10.51
N VAL A 269 -8.34 -0.58 -10.65
CA VAL A 269 -8.06 -1.65 -9.71
C VAL A 269 -6.64 -1.48 -9.17
N LEU A 270 -6.51 -1.34 -7.85
CA LEU A 270 -5.23 -1.33 -7.15
C LEU A 270 -4.87 -2.74 -6.71
N ILE A 271 -3.81 -3.29 -7.30
CA ILE A 271 -3.26 -4.57 -6.91
C ILE A 271 -2.24 -4.35 -5.79
N MET A 272 -2.40 -5.03 -4.66
CA MET A 272 -1.45 -4.97 -3.53
C MET A 272 -0.18 -5.77 -3.83
N THR A 273 0.64 -5.30 -4.78
CA THR A 273 1.90 -5.91 -5.20
C THR A 273 3.05 -5.61 -4.24
N TYR A 274 2.80 -5.79 -2.95
CA TYR A 274 3.77 -5.79 -1.86
C TYR A 274 3.37 -6.87 -0.85
N ASP A 275 4.20 -7.10 0.17
CA ASP A 275 4.09 -8.24 1.07
C ASP A 275 4.09 -9.57 0.30
N TYR A 276 5.10 -9.69 -0.58
CA TYR A 276 5.32 -10.88 -1.39
C TYR A 276 5.31 -12.14 -0.53
N PRO A 277 4.55 -13.19 -0.94
CA PRO A 277 4.48 -14.44 -0.19
C PRO A 277 5.88 -15.01 0.07
N SER A 278 6.35 -14.87 1.30
CA SER A 278 7.63 -15.42 1.74
C SER A 278 7.35 -16.71 2.50
N LEU A 279 7.96 -17.82 2.06
CA LEU A 279 7.83 -19.09 2.75
C LEU A 279 8.32 -18.94 4.21
N ILE A 280 7.58 -19.52 5.15
CA ILE A 280 7.97 -19.57 6.57
C ILE A 280 9.40 -20.15 6.64
N GLN A 281 10.30 -19.48 7.37
CA GLN A 281 11.74 -19.75 7.49
C GLN A 281 12.65 -19.32 6.32
N ARG A 282 12.11 -18.71 5.25
CA ARG A 282 12.91 -18.10 4.17
C ARG A 282 12.58 -16.62 4.03
N PRO A 283 13.34 -15.74 4.71
CA PRO A 283 13.26 -14.30 4.48
C PRO A 283 13.32 -13.99 2.99
N GLY A 284 12.39 -13.17 2.52
CA GLY A 284 12.21 -12.87 1.11
C GLY A 284 12.22 -11.38 0.82
N PRO A 285 12.30 -11.03 -0.46
CA PRO A 285 12.04 -9.66 -0.94
C PRO A 285 10.64 -9.19 -0.55
N SER A 286 10.42 -7.87 -0.46
CA SER A 286 9.09 -7.33 -0.12
C SER A 286 8.18 -7.27 -1.34
N SER A 287 8.72 -6.94 -2.51
CA SER A 287 7.96 -6.70 -3.74
C SER A 287 8.82 -6.92 -4.99
N PRO A 288 9.15 -8.17 -5.39
CA PRO A 288 10.06 -8.44 -6.52
C PRO A 288 9.55 -7.90 -7.85
N LEU A 289 10.41 -7.23 -8.63
CA LEU A 289 10.03 -6.71 -9.96
C LEU A 289 9.42 -7.77 -10.90
N PRO A 290 9.99 -8.99 -11.06
CA PRO A 290 9.41 -9.99 -11.96
C PRO A 290 8.02 -10.45 -11.52
N TRP A 291 7.77 -10.45 -10.20
CA TRP A 291 6.47 -10.81 -9.65
C TRP A 291 5.43 -9.71 -9.91
N ILE A 292 5.76 -8.44 -9.65
CA ILE A 292 4.88 -7.30 -9.96
C ILE A 292 4.50 -7.34 -11.46
N GLU A 293 5.50 -7.53 -12.33
CA GLU A 293 5.30 -7.62 -13.77
C GLU A 293 4.39 -8.80 -14.14
N GLY A 294 4.64 -9.98 -13.55
CA GLY A 294 3.78 -11.15 -13.72
C GLY A 294 2.34 -10.91 -13.29
N CYS A 295 2.10 -10.26 -12.15
CA CYS A 295 0.74 -9.93 -11.70
C CYS A 295 -0.02 -9.06 -12.72
N VAL A 296 0.67 -8.08 -13.34
CA VAL A 296 0.05 -7.22 -14.37
C VAL A 296 -0.28 -8.03 -15.62
N TYR A 297 0.66 -8.86 -16.09
CA TYR A 297 0.42 -9.70 -17.28
C TYR A 297 -0.68 -10.74 -17.07
N GLU A 298 -0.78 -11.30 -15.87
CA GLU A 298 -1.85 -12.25 -15.53
C GLU A 298 -3.23 -11.60 -15.59
N LEU A 299 -3.37 -10.34 -15.18
CA LEU A 299 -4.65 -9.63 -15.28
C LEU A 299 -4.93 -9.12 -16.69
N SER A 300 -3.91 -8.57 -17.35
CA SER A 300 -4.07 -7.88 -18.62
C SER A 300 -2.87 -8.15 -19.54
N PRO A 301 -2.88 -9.30 -20.24
CA PRO A 301 -1.82 -9.62 -21.19
C PRO A 301 -1.78 -8.61 -22.35
N ASN A 302 -2.94 -8.08 -22.74
CA ASN A 302 -3.08 -7.01 -23.73
C ASN A 302 -2.97 -5.63 -23.09
N TYR A 303 -2.42 -4.66 -23.82
CA TYR A 303 -2.14 -3.32 -23.30
C TYR A 303 -3.40 -2.48 -23.00
N GLU A 304 -4.52 -2.75 -23.68
CA GLU A 304 -5.69 -1.87 -23.73
C GLU A 304 -6.30 -1.52 -22.37
N LEU A 305 -6.22 -2.43 -21.38
CA LEU A 305 -6.84 -2.23 -20.06
C LEU A 305 -5.83 -1.90 -18.96
N ARG A 306 -4.52 -1.84 -19.26
CA ARG A 306 -3.48 -1.61 -18.25
C ARG A 306 -3.56 -0.23 -17.60
N HIS A 307 -4.08 0.77 -18.30
CA HIS A 307 -4.30 2.10 -17.75
C HIS A 307 -5.27 2.10 -16.53
N LYS A 308 -6.15 1.10 -16.41
CA LYS A 308 -7.02 0.89 -15.25
C LYS A 308 -6.37 0.14 -14.09
N ILE A 309 -5.17 -0.41 -14.28
CA ILE A 309 -4.43 -1.12 -13.23
C ILE A 309 -3.52 -0.13 -12.50
N LEU A 310 -3.50 -0.20 -11.18
CA LEU A 310 -2.50 0.44 -10.33
C LEU A 310 -1.68 -0.66 -9.64
N ILE A 311 -0.34 -0.59 -9.77
CA ILE A 311 0.53 -1.45 -8.96
C ILE A 311 0.76 -0.84 -7.58
N GLY A 312 0.79 -1.69 -6.56
CA GLY A 312 1.09 -1.30 -5.19
C GLY A 312 2.58 -1.02 -4.99
N VAL A 313 2.90 0.10 -4.33
CA VAL A 313 4.25 0.46 -3.90
C VAL A 313 4.24 0.69 -2.38
N ASN A 314 4.96 -0.15 -1.64
CA ASN A 314 5.15 0.03 -0.21
C ASN A 314 6.17 1.14 0.09
N LEU A 315 5.85 2.00 1.07
CA LEU A 315 6.76 3.00 1.65
C LEU A 315 7.24 2.61 3.05
N PHE A 316 6.79 1.45 3.54
CA PHE A 316 7.32 0.77 4.73
C PHE A 316 8.25 -0.37 4.30
N GLY A 317 9.06 -0.85 5.24
CA GLY A 317 9.88 -2.06 5.07
C GLY A 317 9.53 -3.13 6.08
N ASN A 318 10.28 -4.23 6.06
CA ASN A 318 10.11 -5.36 6.96
C ASN A 318 11.49 -5.84 7.45
N GLU A 319 11.57 -6.21 8.72
CA GLU A 319 12.63 -7.05 9.29
C GLU A 319 12.10 -8.48 9.37
N PHE A 320 12.56 -9.34 8.48
CA PHE A 320 12.22 -10.76 8.43
C PHE A 320 13.15 -11.58 9.32
N SER A 321 12.58 -12.58 9.98
CA SER A 321 13.30 -13.59 10.77
C SER A 321 12.68 -14.98 10.55
N ARG A 322 13.19 -16.00 11.24
CA ARG A 322 12.61 -17.35 11.16
C ARG A 322 11.21 -17.46 11.78
N GLN A 323 10.86 -16.53 12.67
CA GLN A 323 9.57 -16.52 13.39
C GLN A 323 8.51 -15.64 12.72
N GLY A 324 8.85 -14.95 11.62
CA GLY A 324 7.93 -14.08 10.90
C GLY A 324 8.61 -12.80 10.43
N HIS A 325 7.88 -11.70 10.41
CA HIS A 325 8.44 -10.38 10.09
C HIS A 325 7.88 -9.32 11.03
N VAL A 326 8.63 -8.22 11.15
CA VAL A 326 8.22 -7.03 11.87
C VAL A 326 8.22 -5.86 10.88
N PRO A 327 7.10 -5.15 10.71
CA PRO A 327 7.07 -4.00 9.83
C PRO A 327 7.90 -2.83 10.40
N LEU A 328 8.54 -2.10 9.50
CA LEU A 328 9.41 -0.97 9.79
C LEU A 328 8.87 0.27 9.09
N ASP A 329 8.52 1.30 9.87
CA ASP A 329 8.42 2.65 9.34
C ASP A 329 9.81 3.28 9.16
N GLY A 330 9.85 4.48 8.57
CA GLY A 330 11.10 5.20 8.33
C GLY A 330 11.89 5.49 9.60
N ASN A 331 11.25 5.74 10.74
CA ASN A 331 11.97 6.02 11.99
C ASN A 331 12.66 4.76 12.52
N LEU A 332 11.94 3.64 12.55
CA LEU A 332 12.50 2.35 12.96
C LEU A 332 13.65 1.91 12.02
N TYR A 333 13.49 2.12 10.72
CA TYR A 333 14.54 1.85 9.75
C TYR A 333 15.80 2.71 10.00
N LEU A 334 15.63 4.02 10.21
CA LEU A 334 16.76 4.92 10.51
C LEU A 334 17.46 4.54 11.82
N ASP A 335 16.71 4.13 12.84
CA ASP A 335 17.29 3.63 14.10
C ASP A 335 18.12 2.37 13.90
N LYS A 336 17.64 1.43 13.07
CA LYS A 336 18.41 0.25 12.68
C LYS A 336 19.70 0.63 11.95
N LEU A 337 19.66 1.59 11.03
CA LEU A 337 20.87 2.06 10.34
C LEU A 337 21.90 2.67 11.31
N ARG A 338 21.45 3.46 12.29
CA ARG A 338 22.35 4.06 13.31
C ARG A 338 22.98 3.01 14.21
N GLN A 339 22.21 2.01 14.62
CA GLN A 339 22.65 0.95 15.52
C GLN A 339 23.58 -0.05 14.83
N LEU A 340 23.17 -0.54 13.66
CA LEU A 340 23.86 -1.64 12.98
C LEU A 340 25.01 -1.16 12.09
N LYS A 341 24.93 0.07 11.58
CA LYS A 341 25.87 0.63 10.58
C LYS A 341 26.14 -0.35 9.42
N PRO A 342 25.08 -0.91 8.79
CA PRO A 342 25.20 -2.11 7.97
C PRO A 342 25.73 -1.80 6.57
N ALA A 343 26.22 -2.85 5.90
CA ALA A 343 26.28 -2.85 4.43
C ALA A 343 24.85 -2.93 3.88
N ILE A 344 24.59 -2.17 2.83
CA ILE A 344 23.30 -2.18 2.11
C ILE A 344 23.63 -2.70 0.71
N GLU A 345 23.02 -3.82 0.33
CA GLU A 345 23.32 -4.52 -0.92
C GLU A 345 22.14 -4.41 -1.88
N TRP A 346 22.42 -4.17 -3.16
CA TRP A 346 21.40 -4.20 -4.20
C TRP A 346 21.16 -5.63 -4.66
N ASN A 347 19.91 -6.08 -4.60
CA ASN A 347 19.48 -7.34 -5.19
C ASN A 347 18.85 -7.05 -6.56
N GLU A 348 19.56 -7.37 -7.64
CA GLU A 348 19.09 -7.10 -9.01
C GLU A 348 17.79 -7.85 -9.36
N GLN A 349 17.62 -9.07 -8.84
CA GLN A 349 16.45 -9.90 -9.16
C GLN A 349 15.16 -9.31 -8.57
N SER A 350 15.19 -8.86 -7.31
CA SER A 350 14.02 -8.24 -6.69
C SER A 350 13.89 -6.75 -7.00
N GLY A 351 14.98 -6.08 -7.38
CA GLY A 351 15.03 -4.63 -7.52
C GLY A 351 14.88 -3.92 -6.18
N GLU A 352 15.53 -4.45 -5.14
CA GLU A 352 15.47 -3.94 -3.77
C GLU A 352 16.86 -3.88 -3.14
N HIS A 353 17.03 -2.92 -2.23
CA HIS A 353 18.15 -2.94 -1.31
C HIS A 353 17.84 -3.82 -0.11
N ILE A 354 18.81 -4.64 0.29
CA ILE A 354 18.71 -5.57 1.41
C ILE A 354 19.83 -5.33 2.41
N ILE A 355 19.52 -5.60 3.69
CA ILE A 355 20.50 -5.66 4.77
C ILE A 355 20.40 -7.04 5.40
N GLN A 356 21.47 -7.82 5.28
CA GLN A 356 21.58 -9.11 5.94
C GLN A 356 22.18 -8.92 7.33
N ILE A 357 21.56 -9.52 8.34
CA ILE A 357 22.08 -9.57 9.71
C ILE A 357 22.39 -11.02 10.01
N ASP A 358 23.68 -11.34 9.96
CA ASP A 358 24.17 -12.67 10.24
C ASP A 358 24.03 -12.99 11.73
N SER A 359 23.36 -14.10 12.02
CA SER A 359 23.21 -14.65 13.35
C SER A 359 23.11 -16.17 13.25
N PRO A 360 23.91 -16.93 14.02
CA PRO A 360 23.87 -18.39 14.00
C PRO A 360 22.50 -18.98 14.35
N THR A 361 21.71 -18.27 15.16
CA THR A 361 20.43 -18.77 15.70
C THR A 361 19.21 -18.10 15.09
N ASP A 362 19.35 -16.86 14.60
CA ASP A 362 18.24 -16.05 14.09
C ASP A 362 18.70 -15.10 12.98
N PRO A 363 19.07 -15.62 11.78
CA PRO A 363 19.44 -14.78 10.65
C PRO A 363 18.26 -13.88 10.26
N ARG A 364 18.54 -12.60 10.01
CA ARG A 364 17.51 -11.62 9.64
C ARG A 364 17.81 -10.92 8.33
N LEU A 365 16.74 -10.50 7.68
CA LEU A 365 16.78 -9.71 6.46
C LEU A 365 15.96 -8.46 6.68
N ILE A 366 16.56 -7.28 6.52
CA ILE A 366 15.81 -6.03 6.45
C ILE A 366 15.68 -5.65 4.98
N VAL A 367 14.43 -5.44 4.56
CA VAL A 367 14.10 -4.88 3.24
C VAL A 367 13.28 -3.62 3.50
N TYR A 368 13.80 -2.47 3.12
CA TYR A 368 13.11 -1.19 3.23
C TYR A 368 13.28 -0.42 1.91
N PRO A 369 12.24 0.29 1.42
CA PRO A 369 12.33 1.04 0.18
C PRO A 369 13.53 2.00 0.15
N SER A 370 14.13 2.13 -1.01
CA SER A 370 15.23 3.04 -1.29
C SER A 370 14.84 3.92 -2.48
N LEU A 371 15.59 4.98 -2.72
CA LEU A 371 15.37 5.80 -3.90
C LEU A 371 15.42 4.97 -5.19
N ASN A 372 16.41 4.08 -5.32
CA ASN A 372 16.55 3.24 -6.51
C ASN A 372 15.43 2.20 -6.65
N SER A 373 15.01 1.57 -5.55
CA SER A 373 13.94 0.57 -5.60
C SER A 373 12.58 1.21 -5.95
N ILE A 374 12.31 2.42 -5.45
CA ILE A 374 11.10 3.19 -5.83
C ILE A 374 11.19 3.63 -7.29
N GLN A 375 12.31 4.22 -7.71
CA GLN A 375 12.51 4.64 -9.10
C GLN A 375 12.33 3.49 -10.09
N THR A 376 12.80 2.30 -9.73
CA THR A 376 12.67 1.11 -10.59
C THR A 376 11.21 0.66 -10.72
N ARG A 377 10.40 0.78 -9.65
CA ARG A 377 8.95 0.52 -9.70
C ARG A 377 8.19 1.58 -10.50
N ILE A 378 8.59 2.85 -10.42
CA ILE A 378 8.05 3.91 -11.27
C ILE A 378 8.31 3.58 -12.74
N ARG A 379 9.56 3.26 -13.11
CA ARG A 379 9.94 2.88 -14.48
C ARG A 379 9.18 1.64 -14.95
N LEU A 380 9.00 0.65 -14.08
CA LEU A 380 8.21 -0.55 -14.38
C LEU A 380 6.76 -0.17 -14.70
N ALA A 381 6.14 0.67 -13.87
CA ALA A 381 4.76 1.10 -14.08
C ALA A 381 4.60 1.91 -15.38
N GLU A 382 5.52 2.81 -15.70
CA GLU A 382 5.52 3.54 -16.98
C GLU A 382 5.66 2.60 -18.18
N ARG A 383 6.60 1.65 -18.11
CA ARG A 383 6.83 0.63 -19.15
C ARG A 383 5.61 -0.27 -19.36
N LEU A 384 4.92 -0.64 -18.28
CA LEU A 384 3.70 -1.45 -18.34
C LEU A 384 2.45 -0.61 -18.64
N SER A 385 2.56 0.72 -18.56
CA SER A 385 1.49 1.69 -18.72
C SER A 385 0.32 1.45 -17.78
N VAL A 386 0.71 1.25 -16.52
CA VAL A 386 -0.16 1.15 -15.35
C VAL A 386 0.07 2.39 -14.47
N GLY A 387 -0.87 2.69 -13.59
CA GLY A 387 -0.65 3.66 -12.52
C GLY A 387 0.03 3.04 -11.30
N ILE A 388 0.17 3.82 -10.24
CA ILE A 388 0.70 3.35 -8.95
C ILE A 388 -0.22 3.74 -7.78
N GLY A 389 -0.30 2.86 -6.78
CA GLY A 389 -0.92 3.12 -5.48
C GLY A 389 0.10 2.94 -4.36
N MET A 390 0.33 3.97 -3.55
CA MET A 390 1.37 3.98 -2.52
C MET A 390 0.83 3.77 -1.11
N TRP A 391 1.35 2.78 -0.40
CA TRP A 391 1.03 2.50 1.01
C TRP A 391 2.24 2.67 1.94
N GLU A 392 2.25 3.63 2.88
CA GLU A 392 1.44 4.85 2.93
C GLU A 392 2.32 6.07 3.25
N LEU A 393 1.78 7.26 3.03
CA LEU A 393 2.56 8.51 2.94
C LEU A 393 3.30 8.90 4.23
N GLY A 394 2.95 8.35 5.39
CA GLY A 394 3.61 8.63 6.65
C GLY A 394 4.73 7.66 7.03
N GLN A 395 4.95 6.57 6.27
CA GLN A 395 5.93 5.52 6.59
C GLN A 395 7.27 5.66 5.88
N GLY A 396 7.30 6.41 4.78
CA GLY A 396 8.48 6.63 3.95
C GLY A 396 9.48 7.64 4.53
N LEU A 397 10.53 7.90 3.75
CA LEU A 397 11.50 8.96 3.98
C LEU A 397 11.19 10.16 3.08
N ASP A 398 11.40 11.39 3.55
CA ASP A 398 10.89 12.61 2.90
C ASP A 398 11.48 12.83 1.50
N TYR A 399 12.74 12.46 1.31
CA TYR A 399 13.39 12.54 -0.01
C TYR A 399 12.82 11.60 -1.08
N PHE A 400 11.96 10.63 -0.73
CA PHE A 400 11.31 9.75 -1.71
C PHE A 400 10.39 10.54 -2.64
N TYR A 401 9.81 11.63 -2.14
CA TYR A 401 8.84 12.42 -2.89
C TYR A 401 9.48 13.23 -4.03
N ASP A 402 10.80 13.39 -4.06
CA ASP A 402 11.49 13.98 -5.22
C ASP A 402 11.36 13.11 -6.49
N LEU A 403 11.02 11.81 -6.36
CA LEU A 403 10.90 10.88 -7.48
C LEU A 403 9.57 10.97 -8.24
N PHE A 404 8.53 11.54 -7.62
CA PHE A 404 7.16 11.52 -8.14
C PHE A 404 6.76 12.79 -8.87
#